data_AF-A0A918TGQ5-F1
#
_entry.id   AF-A0A918TGQ5-F1
#
_cell.length_a   1.000
_cell.length_b   1.000
_cell.length_c   1.000
_cell.angle_alpha   90.00
_cell.angle_beta   90.00
_cell.angle_gamma   90.00
#
_symmetry.space_group_name_H-M   'P 1'
#
loop_
_entity.id
_entity.type
_entity.pdbx_description
1 polymer ?
#
loop_
_entity_poly.entity_id
_entity_poly.type
_entity_poly.pdbx_seq_one_letter_code
_entity_poly.pdbx_strand_id
1 'polypeptide(L)'
;MDAELTHTTTVMTAHGHGGYFTIHTDATKVPDPSTAVSAIYNLHRRPRGFTGGRLRLYDTAVRNGRAERADTYRTIEPDHDTIVFFPASAFHEVTASACPSGLFADHRFTLTTWISGTPQAQRQAARTPNGALRWITQAAESTRPLPGFARAHHGAAPTPLPETDTPLTWT
;
A
#
# COMPACT_ATOMS: atom_id res chain seq x y z
N MET A 1 -1.25 -24.74 -9.19
CA MET A 1 -0.44 -24.41 -8.01
C MET A 1 -1.08 -23.19 -7.42
N ASP A 2 -1.66 -23.32 -6.23
CA ASP A 2 -2.30 -22.21 -5.56
C ASP A 2 -1.21 -21.28 -5.03
N ALA A 3 -1.34 -19.98 -5.29
CA ALA A 3 -0.40 -19.00 -4.76
C ALA A 3 -0.72 -18.79 -3.28
N GLU A 4 0.13 -19.32 -2.40
CA GLU A 4 -0.02 -19.13 -0.96
C GLU A 4 0.63 -17.80 -0.55
N LEU A 5 -0.15 -16.96 0.14
CA LEU A 5 0.30 -15.70 0.71
C LEU A 5 0.77 -15.95 2.16
N THR A 6 2.09 -16.09 2.34
CA THR A 6 2.69 -16.61 3.58
C THR A 6 3.56 -15.60 4.33
N HIS A 7 3.86 -14.45 3.72
CA HIS A 7 4.72 -13.43 4.30
C HIS A 7 4.00 -12.10 4.38
N THR A 8 4.12 -11.43 5.52
CA THR A 8 3.44 -10.17 5.78
C THR A 8 4.34 -9.21 6.55
N THR A 9 4.40 -7.95 6.13
CA THR A 9 5.04 -6.86 6.88
C THR A 9 4.01 -5.76 7.13
N THR A 10 3.92 -5.27 8.37
CA THR A 10 2.98 -4.20 8.73
C THR A 10 3.70 -3.00 9.33
N VAL A 11 3.32 -1.80 8.88
CA VAL A 11 3.80 -0.52 9.39
C VAL A 11 2.62 0.32 9.85
N MET A 12 2.71 0.84 11.08
CA MET A 12 1.76 1.82 11.58
C MET A 12 2.20 3.23 11.20
N THR A 13 1.29 4.08 10.76
CA THR A 13 1.56 5.49 10.46
C THR A 13 0.51 6.39 11.11
N ALA A 14 0.96 7.41 11.83
CA ALA A 14 0.12 8.51 12.29
C ALA A 14 0.22 9.69 11.31
N HIS A 15 -0.91 10.12 10.77
CA HIS A 15 -1.02 11.21 9.79
C HIS A 15 -1.67 12.42 10.49
N GLY A 16 -0.84 13.43 10.79
CA GLY A 16 -1.27 14.67 11.43
C GLY A 16 -1.74 15.73 10.43
N HIS A 17 -1.68 17.00 10.83
CA HIS A 17 -1.95 18.10 9.90
C HIS A 17 -0.91 18.14 8.76
N GLY A 18 -1.37 18.24 7.52
CA GLY A 18 -0.52 18.20 6.33
C GLY A 18 0.07 16.82 5.99
N GLY A 19 -0.39 15.75 6.67
CA GLY A 19 0.03 14.38 6.42
C GLY A 19 -0.40 13.88 5.03
N TYR A 20 0.52 13.45 4.17
CA TYR A 20 0.21 12.90 2.84
C TYR A 20 1.22 11.87 2.34
N PHE A 21 0.82 11.10 1.32
CA PHE A 21 1.71 10.28 0.47
C PHE A 21 1.45 10.63 -0.99
N THR A 22 2.51 10.94 -1.76
CA THR A 22 2.38 11.22 -3.20
C THR A 22 1.98 9.96 -3.97
N ILE A 23 1.64 10.10 -5.25
CA ILE A 23 1.35 8.96 -6.12
C ILE A 23 2.54 7.99 -6.15
N HIS A 24 2.28 6.71 -5.87
CA HIS A 24 3.27 5.63 -5.92
C HIS A 24 2.59 4.26 -6.12
N THR A 25 3.41 3.22 -6.22
CA THR A 25 2.99 1.81 -6.08
C THR A 25 3.76 1.20 -4.91
N ASP A 26 3.28 0.07 -4.39
CA ASP A 26 3.95 -0.67 -3.34
C ASP A 26 4.94 -1.71 -3.86
N ALA A 27 5.29 -1.66 -5.16
CA ALA A 27 6.16 -2.63 -5.80
C ALA A 27 7.56 -2.76 -5.18
N THR A 28 8.02 -1.76 -4.43
CA THR A 28 9.31 -1.81 -3.70
C THR A 28 9.20 -2.44 -2.32
N LYS A 29 7.99 -2.71 -1.84
CA LYS A 29 7.70 -3.27 -0.51
C LYS A 29 7.48 -4.78 -0.53
N VAL A 30 7.42 -5.36 -1.72
CA VAL A 30 7.13 -6.78 -1.94
C VAL A 30 8.12 -7.38 -2.92
N PRO A 31 8.40 -8.69 -2.84
CA PRO A 31 9.31 -9.33 -3.78
C PRO A 31 8.78 -9.39 -5.22
N ASP A 32 7.48 -9.68 -5.38
CA ASP A 32 6.78 -9.72 -6.67
C ASP A 32 5.42 -9.00 -6.58
N PRO A 33 5.30 -7.80 -7.15
CA PRO A 33 4.06 -7.01 -7.12
C PRO A 33 2.93 -7.57 -7.97
N SER A 34 3.18 -8.55 -8.85
CA SER A 34 2.13 -9.18 -9.66
C SER A 34 1.34 -10.24 -8.89
N THR A 35 1.88 -10.70 -7.75
CA THR A 35 1.28 -11.73 -6.89
C THR A 35 1.05 -11.25 -5.45
N ALA A 36 1.28 -9.96 -5.17
CA ALA A 36 1.18 -9.39 -3.83
C ALA A 36 0.01 -8.42 -3.67
N VAL A 37 -0.48 -8.32 -2.44
CA VAL A 37 -1.62 -7.48 -2.04
C VAL A 37 -1.15 -6.48 -0.98
N SER A 38 -1.58 -5.24 -1.13
CA SER A 38 -1.48 -4.22 -0.09
C SER A 38 -2.82 -4.10 0.64
N ALA A 39 -2.75 -3.85 1.94
CA ALA A 39 -3.91 -3.57 2.78
C ALA A 39 -3.67 -2.30 3.60
N ILE A 40 -4.65 -1.38 3.63
CA ILE A 40 -4.62 -0.19 4.49
C ILE A 40 -5.81 -0.28 5.43
N TYR A 41 -5.53 -0.46 6.72
CA TYR A 41 -6.54 -0.46 7.77
C TYR A 41 -6.56 0.88 8.50
N ASN A 42 -7.71 1.57 8.44
CA ASN A 42 -7.89 2.93 8.94
C ASN A 42 -8.45 2.91 10.37
N LEU A 43 -7.76 3.61 11.26
CA LEU A 43 -8.14 3.79 12.66
C LEU A 43 -8.06 5.27 13.03
N HIS A 44 -8.96 5.73 13.89
CA HIS A 44 -8.95 7.10 14.42
C HIS A 44 -9.89 7.24 15.61
N ARG A 45 -9.69 8.21 16.50
CA ARG A 45 -10.68 8.46 17.56
C ARG A 45 -12.05 8.82 16.97
N ARG A 46 -13.13 8.48 17.68
CA ARG A 46 -14.49 8.95 17.40
C ARG A 46 -14.89 9.96 18.50
N PRO A 47 -15.41 11.17 18.17
CA PRO A 47 -15.62 11.68 16.81
C PRO A 47 -14.31 11.92 16.05
N ARG A 48 -14.37 11.91 14.71
CA ARG A 48 -13.20 12.09 13.82
C ARG A 48 -12.60 13.49 14.05
N GLY A 49 -11.30 13.54 14.36
CA GLY A 49 -10.57 14.80 14.63
C GLY A 49 -9.89 15.44 13.41
N PHE A 50 -10.02 14.85 12.23
CA PHE A 50 -9.39 15.31 10.98
C PHE A 50 -10.35 15.32 9.79
N THR A 51 -9.95 16.00 8.72
CA THR A 51 -10.57 15.93 7.39
C THR A 51 -9.51 15.60 6.34
N GLY A 52 -9.91 15.22 5.12
CA GLY A 52 -8.94 14.79 4.10
C GLY A 52 -8.35 13.42 4.44
N GLY A 53 -7.09 13.17 4.07
CA GLY A 53 -6.45 11.87 4.34
C GLY A 53 -7.03 10.72 3.52
N ARG A 54 -7.70 11.02 2.40
CA ARG A 54 -8.38 10.04 1.54
C ARG A 54 -7.38 9.27 0.71
N LEU A 55 -7.62 7.97 0.55
CA LEU A 55 -6.92 7.15 -0.42
C LEU A 55 -7.52 7.41 -1.80
N ARG A 56 -6.68 7.70 -2.79
CA ARG A 56 -7.07 7.67 -4.21
C ARG A 56 -6.35 6.50 -4.86
N LEU A 57 -7.15 5.58 -5.40
CA LEU A 57 -6.68 4.41 -6.14
C LEU A 57 -6.92 4.67 -7.63
N TYR A 58 -5.84 4.80 -8.38
CA TYR A 58 -5.88 5.13 -9.80
C TYR A 58 -6.08 3.88 -10.64
N ASP A 59 -6.82 4.02 -11.73
CA ASP A 59 -6.86 2.97 -12.75
C ASP A 59 -5.49 2.87 -13.43
N THR A 60 -5.13 1.67 -13.87
CA THR A 60 -3.88 1.43 -14.60
C THR A 60 -4.13 1.49 -16.10
N ALA A 61 -3.43 2.40 -16.79
CA ALA A 61 -3.37 2.41 -18.24
C ALA A 61 -2.09 1.71 -18.72
N VAL A 62 -2.14 1.08 -19.90
CA VAL A 62 -0.94 0.59 -20.57
C VAL A 62 -0.64 1.49 -21.75
N ARG A 63 0.53 2.14 -21.73
CA ARG A 63 1.02 3.02 -22.80
C ARG A 63 2.40 2.56 -23.22
N ASN A 64 2.60 2.32 -24.52
CA ASN A 64 3.87 1.84 -25.08
C ASN A 64 4.42 0.58 -24.36
N GLY A 65 3.54 -0.33 -23.95
CA GLY A 65 3.92 -1.56 -23.25
C GLY A 65 4.35 -1.38 -21.79
N ARG A 66 4.15 -0.20 -21.20
CA ARG A 66 4.42 0.10 -19.79
C ARG A 66 3.14 0.46 -19.07
N ALA A 67 3.01 0.06 -17.80
CA ALA A 67 1.92 0.56 -16.98
C ALA A 67 2.22 1.98 -16.53
N GLU A 68 1.17 2.78 -16.59
CA GLU A 68 1.16 4.14 -16.12
C GLU A 68 -0.16 4.37 -15.38
N ARG A 69 -0.18 5.34 -14.46
CA ARG A 69 -1.42 5.84 -13.86
C ARG A 69 -2.32 6.39 -14.97
N ALA A 70 -3.59 6.01 -14.98
CA ALA A 70 -4.62 6.71 -15.73
C ALA A 70 -5.07 7.99 -15.00
N ASP A 71 -5.74 8.90 -15.70
CA ASP A 71 -6.28 10.11 -15.09
C ASP A 71 -7.48 9.82 -14.17
N THR A 72 -8.13 8.68 -14.34
CA THR A 72 -9.27 8.22 -13.54
C THR A 72 -8.84 7.52 -12.26
N TYR A 73 -9.65 7.66 -11.21
CA TYR A 73 -9.42 7.06 -9.92
C TYR A 73 -10.71 6.88 -9.12
N ARG A 74 -10.64 5.97 -8.14
CA ARG A 74 -11.63 5.86 -7.06
C ARG A 74 -11.09 6.53 -5.81
N THR A 75 -11.94 7.28 -5.13
CA THR A 75 -11.61 7.89 -3.83
C THR A 75 -12.28 7.08 -2.73
N ILE A 76 -11.51 6.74 -1.69
CA ILE A 76 -11.96 5.95 -0.55
C ILE A 76 -11.75 6.78 0.70
N GLU A 77 -12.83 6.96 1.47
CA GLU A 77 -12.79 7.69 2.73
C GLU A 77 -12.08 6.85 3.81
N PRO A 78 -11.30 7.48 4.70
CA PRO A 78 -10.62 6.79 5.80
C PRO A 78 -11.59 6.58 6.97
N ASP A 79 -12.62 5.78 6.73
CA ASP A 79 -13.60 5.45 7.76
C ASP A 79 -12.97 4.59 8.86
N HIS A 80 -13.34 4.89 10.11
CA HIS A 80 -12.79 4.17 11.25
C HIS A 80 -13.20 2.71 11.21
N ASP A 81 -12.24 1.85 11.53
CA ASP A 81 -12.43 0.40 11.57
C ASP A 81 -12.79 -0.12 10.17
N THR A 82 -12.03 0.33 9.15
CA THR A 82 -12.23 -0.07 7.75
C THR A 82 -10.91 -0.37 7.10
N ILE A 83 -10.83 -1.56 6.50
CA ILE A 83 -9.67 -2.04 5.75
C ILE A 83 -9.95 -2.06 4.25
N VAL A 84 -8.96 -1.63 3.46
CA VAL A 84 -9.02 -1.64 2.00
C VAL A 84 -7.89 -2.51 1.48
N PHE A 85 -8.23 -3.50 0.65
CA PHE A 85 -7.27 -4.35 -0.05
C PHE A 85 -7.16 -3.96 -1.52
N PHE A 86 -5.95 -3.92 -2.05
CA PHE A 86 -5.69 -3.64 -3.47
C PHE A 86 -4.37 -4.29 -3.93
N PRO A 87 -4.18 -4.53 -5.24
CA PRO A 87 -2.91 -5.08 -5.75
C PRO A 87 -1.73 -4.18 -5.38
N ALA A 88 -0.60 -4.75 -4.96
CA ALA A 88 0.60 -3.98 -4.60
C ALA A 88 1.18 -3.15 -5.79
N SER A 89 0.84 -3.54 -7.02
CA SER A 89 1.17 -2.82 -8.25
C SER A 89 0.26 -1.62 -8.55
N ALA A 90 -0.84 -1.42 -7.81
CA ALA A 90 -1.79 -0.36 -8.10
C ALA A 90 -1.22 1.02 -7.72
N PHE A 91 -1.38 1.98 -8.64
CA PHE A 91 -1.02 3.37 -8.40
C PHE A 91 -2.00 4.00 -7.39
N HIS A 92 -1.45 4.60 -6.34
CA HIS A 92 -2.27 5.23 -5.32
C HIS A 92 -1.56 6.41 -4.64
N GLU A 93 -2.34 7.29 -4.03
CA GLU A 93 -1.86 8.37 -3.18
C GLU A 93 -2.75 8.52 -1.94
N VAL A 94 -2.23 9.16 -0.90
CA VAL A 94 -3.02 9.63 0.25
C VAL A 94 -3.05 11.15 0.20
N THR A 95 -4.24 11.69 -0.03
CA THR A 95 -4.45 13.15 -0.03
C THR A 95 -4.15 13.74 1.35
N ALA A 96 -3.73 15.01 1.39
CA ALA A 96 -3.36 15.65 2.64
C ALA A 96 -4.50 15.63 3.68
N SER A 97 -4.17 15.31 4.93
CA SER A 97 -5.08 15.45 6.08
C SER A 97 -4.97 16.84 6.71
N ALA A 98 -6.10 17.39 7.14
CA ALA A 98 -6.14 18.55 8.02
C ALA A 98 -6.64 18.12 9.39
N CYS A 99 -5.80 18.26 10.41
CA CYS A 99 -6.13 18.02 11.83
C CYS A 99 -5.99 19.35 12.58
N PRO A 100 -7.07 20.13 12.75
CA PRO A 100 -6.99 21.47 13.35
C PRO A 100 -6.54 21.48 14.81
N SER A 101 -6.85 20.42 15.57
CA SER A 101 -6.46 20.34 16.99
C SER A 101 -4.96 20.12 17.18
N GLY A 102 -4.28 19.52 16.19
CA GLY A 102 -2.88 19.12 16.29
C GLY A 102 -2.60 18.04 17.34
N LEU A 103 -3.63 17.51 18.00
CA LEU A 103 -3.49 16.49 19.03
C LEU A 103 -3.22 15.13 18.37
N PHE A 104 -2.24 14.39 18.88
CA PHE A 104 -1.90 13.06 18.36
C PHE A 104 -3.12 12.11 18.36
N ALA A 105 -3.97 12.17 19.40
CA ALA A 105 -5.19 11.37 19.51
C ALA A 105 -6.23 11.66 18.40
N ASP A 106 -6.12 12.80 17.72
CA ASP A 106 -6.98 13.21 16.61
C ASP A 106 -6.40 12.92 15.22
N HIS A 107 -5.20 12.34 15.17
CA HIS A 107 -4.58 11.95 13.91
C HIS A 107 -5.38 10.82 13.23
N ARG A 108 -5.20 10.72 11.92
CA ARG A 108 -5.57 9.51 11.18
C ARG A 108 -4.47 8.48 11.39
N PHE A 109 -4.82 7.27 11.82
CA PHE A 109 -3.89 6.16 11.94
C PHE A 109 -4.13 5.15 10.83
N THR A 110 -3.06 4.60 10.28
CA THR A 110 -3.14 3.49 9.33
C THR A 110 -2.20 2.38 9.72
N LEU A 111 -2.68 1.14 9.62
CA LEU A 111 -1.82 -0.03 9.49
C LEU A 111 -1.73 -0.36 8.00
N THR A 112 -0.57 -0.11 7.42
CA THR A 112 -0.27 -0.50 6.04
C THR A 112 0.44 -1.84 6.06
N THR A 113 -0.16 -2.82 5.40
CA THR A 113 0.29 -4.21 5.41
C THR A 113 0.56 -4.66 3.98
N TRP A 114 1.73 -5.24 3.73
CA TRP A 114 2.08 -5.87 2.46
C TRP A 114 2.10 -7.38 2.63
N ILE A 115 1.35 -8.07 1.78
CA ILE A 115 1.12 -9.52 1.86
C ILE A 115 1.62 -10.16 0.57
N SER A 116 2.54 -11.13 0.68
CA SER A 116 3.13 -11.83 -0.47
C SER A 116 3.45 -13.30 -0.17
N GLY A 117 3.73 -14.11 -1.20
CA GLY A 117 4.28 -15.46 -1.01
C GLY A 117 5.75 -15.47 -0.59
N THR A 118 6.32 -16.67 -0.38
CA THR A 118 7.77 -16.81 -0.11
C THR A 118 8.61 -16.53 -1.36
N PRO A 119 9.85 -16.00 -1.20
CA PRO A 119 10.80 -15.84 -2.30
C PRO A 119 11.06 -17.13 -3.10
N GLN A 120 10.91 -18.30 -2.47
CA GLN A 120 11.13 -19.61 -3.07
C GLN A 120 9.93 -20.11 -3.89
N ALA A 121 8.70 -19.97 -3.38
CA ALA A 121 7.48 -20.27 -4.15
C ALA A 121 7.36 -19.34 -5.38
N GLN A 122 7.80 -18.09 -5.26
CA GLN A 122 7.83 -17.11 -6.34
C GLN A 122 8.83 -17.45 -7.45
N ARG A 123 10.03 -17.96 -7.12
CA ARG A 123 11.01 -18.45 -8.12
C ARG A 123 10.51 -19.63 -8.95
N GLN A 124 9.59 -20.44 -8.40
CA GLN A 124 8.98 -21.55 -9.12
C GLN A 124 7.81 -21.08 -10.00
N ALA A 125 6.96 -20.17 -9.52
CA ALA A 125 5.88 -19.56 -10.31
C ALA A 125 6.42 -18.81 -11.55
N ALA A 126 7.53 -18.08 -11.41
CA ALA A 126 8.19 -17.36 -12.51
C ALA A 126 8.70 -18.26 -13.66
N ARG A 127 8.79 -19.58 -13.46
CA ARG A 127 9.22 -20.56 -14.46
C ARG A 127 8.07 -21.15 -15.28
N THR A 128 6.82 -20.83 -14.93
CA THR A 128 5.63 -21.35 -15.60
C THR A 128 5.04 -20.25 -16.49
N PRO A 129 5.00 -20.41 -17.83
CA PRO A 129 4.65 -19.31 -18.73
C PRO A 129 3.13 -19.14 -18.82
N ASN A 130 2.50 -18.51 -17.82
CA ASN A 130 1.16 -17.96 -18.01
C ASN A 130 1.29 -16.49 -18.43
N GLY A 131 1.24 -16.26 -19.75
CA GLY A 131 1.54 -15.00 -20.43
C GLY A 131 0.62 -13.82 -20.10
N ALA A 132 -0.43 -14.00 -19.31
CA ALA A 132 -1.42 -12.96 -19.02
C ALA A 132 -1.01 -11.95 -17.93
N LEU A 133 -0.03 -12.26 -17.07
CA LEU A 133 0.38 -11.39 -15.95
C LEU A 133 1.80 -10.81 -16.12
N ARG A 134 2.55 -11.25 -17.14
CA ARG A 134 3.91 -10.77 -17.43
C ARG A 134 3.97 -9.27 -17.67
N TRP A 135 2.93 -8.70 -18.27
CA TRP A 135 2.83 -7.26 -18.48
C TRP A 135 2.65 -6.51 -17.16
N ILE A 136 1.97 -7.08 -16.14
CA ILE A 136 1.83 -6.50 -14.79
C ILE A 136 3.18 -6.49 -14.08
N THR A 137 3.98 -7.56 -14.21
CA THR A 137 5.32 -7.62 -13.63
C THR A 137 6.24 -6.58 -14.26
N GLN A 138 6.29 -6.51 -15.59
CA GLN A 138 7.13 -5.55 -16.32
C GLN A 138 6.69 -4.10 -16.10
N ALA A 139 5.38 -3.88 -16.00
CA ALA A 139 4.76 -2.65 -15.56
C ALA A 139 5.19 -2.22 -14.15
N ALA A 140 5.06 -3.11 -13.16
CA ALA A 140 5.34 -2.80 -11.77
C ALA A 140 6.85 -2.69 -11.47
N GLU A 141 7.71 -3.34 -12.26
CA GLU A 141 9.16 -3.07 -12.22
C GLU A 141 9.49 -1.66 -12.72
N SER A 142 8.72 -1.13 -13.68
CA SER A 142 8.89 0.23 -14.21
C SER A 142 8.36 1.34 -13.29
N THR A 143 7.66 0.99 -12.20
CA THR A 143 7.14 1.94 -11.20
C THR A 143 7.99 2.04 -9.94
N ARG A 144 9.16 1.38 -9.91
CA ARG A 144 10.16 1.61 -8.85
C ARG A 144 10.57 3.10 -8.89
N PRO A 145 10.66 3.79 -7.73
CA PRO A 145 11.04 5.20 -7.72
C PRO A 145 12.39 5.40 -8.42
N LEU A 146 12.43 6.32 -9.38
CA LEU A 146 13.69 6.76 -9.97
C LEU A 146 14.56 7.38 -8.86
N PRO A 147 15.90 7.17 -8.88
CA PRO A 147 16.79 7.82 -7.91
C PRO A 147 16.59 9.34 -7.91
N GLY A 148 16.21 9.93 -6.76
CA GLY A 148 16.05 11.38 -6.60
C GLY A 148 14.75 11.86 -5.92
N PHE A 149 13.73 11.01 -5.75
CA PHE A 149 12.45 11.38 -5.10
C PHE A 149 12.40 11.07 -3.60
N ALA A 150 13.42 11.52 -2.85
CA ALA A 150 13.70 11.07 -1.48
C ALA A 150 12.73 11.54 -0.36
N ARG A 151 11.60 12.19 -0.68
CA ARG A 151 10.50 12.43 0.29
C ARG A 151 9.14 12.25 -0.36
N ALA A 152 8.71 10.99 -0.49
CA ALA A 152 7.40 10.61 -1.02
C ALA A 152 6.23 10.85 -0.03
N HIS A 153 6.51 11.40 1.16
CA HIS A 153 5.56 11.70 2.22
C HIS A 153 6.03 12.86 3.11
N HIS A 154 5.09 13.57 3.73
CA HIS A 154 5.33 14.64 4.70
C HIS A 154 4.29 14.52 5.82
N GLY A 155 4.66 14.83 7.07
CA GLY A 155 3.72 14.82 8.21
C GLY A 155 3.19 13.44 8.61
N ALA A 156 3.71 12.37 7.99
CA ALA A 156 3.43 10.98 8.29
C ALA A 156 4.64 10.37 9.02
N ALA A 157 4.40 9.77 10.19
CA ALA A 157 5.43 9.11 10.99
C ALA A 157 5.25 7.58 10.95
N PRO A 158 5.96 6.85 10.08
CA PRO A 158 5.90 5.40 10.01
C PRO A 158 6.69 4.77 11.16
N THR A 159 6.13 3.72 11.76
CA THR A 159 6.80 2.87 12.75
C THR A 159 6.50 1.41 12.39
N PRO A 160 7.52 0.59 12.03
CA PRO A 160 7.32 -0.84 11.82
C PRO A 160 6.73 -1.48 13.07
N LEU A 161 5.73 -2.35 12.90
CA LEU A 161 5.31 -3.22 13.99
C LEU A 161 6.32 -4.38 14.10
N PRO A 162 6.55 -4.91 15.31
CA PRO A 162 7.41 -6.08 15.49
C PRO A 162 6.90 -7.26 14.65
N GLU A 163 7.82 -8.03 14.08
CA GLU A 163 7.49 -9.25 13.35
C GLU A 163 6.89 -10.27 14.32
N THR A 164 5.76 -10.88 13.94
CA THR A 164 5.13 -11.95 14.72
C THR A 164 5.85 -13.27 14.43
N ASP A 165 7.02 -13.48 15.03
CA ASP A 165 7.77 -14.75 14.92
C ASP A 165 7.16 -15.88 15.76
N THR A 166 6.02 -15.66 16.41
CA THR A 166 5.34 -16.68 17.23
C THR A 166 4.09 -17.16 16.50
N PRO A 167 3.99 -18.46 16.14
CA PRO A 167 2.74 -19.01 15.61
C PRO A 167 1.62 -18.81 16.65
N LEU A 168 0.55 -18.13 16.25
CA LEU A 168 -0.64 -17.94 17.06
C LEU A 168 -1.32 -19.30 17.24
N THR A 169 -1.07 -19.96 18.38
CA THR A 169 -1.86 -21.12 18.79
C THR A 169 -3.18 -20.63 19.36
N TRP A 170 -4.26 -20.77 18.60
CA TRP A 170 -5.62 -20.61 19.13
C TRP A 170 -5.96 -21.86 19.96
N THR A 171 -6.05 -21.70 21.27
CA THR A 171 -6.68 -22.67 22.19
C THR A 171 -8.15 -22.35 22.35
#